data_AF-A0A8T7C3I9-F1
#
_entry.id   AF-A0A8T7C3I9-F1
#
_cell.length_a   1.000
_cell.length_b   1.000
_cell.length_c   1.000
_cell.angle_alpha   90.00
_cell.angle_beta   90.00
_cell.angle_gamma   90.00
#
_symmetry.space_group_name_H-M   'P 1'
#
loop_
_entity.id
_entity.type
_entity.pdbx_description
1 polymer ?
#
loop_
_entity_poly.entity_id
_entity_poly.type
_entity_poly.pdbx_seq_one_letter_code
_entity_poly.pdbx_strand_id
1 'polypeptide(L)'
;METTMTQSIESFPNAPAGWTPDQAVKIAKEENIELTDDHWQLIIALQEYYTKVEVPKLRQVKDALNEKFHSKGGVKYLHQVIPGGPIAAGCKMAGLEIPAGAVDKSFGSVA
;
A
#
# COMPACT_ATOMS: atom_id res chain seq x y z
N MET A 1 -0.43 29.37 10.83
CA MET A 1 -0.53 28.61 9.57
C MET A 1 0.37 27.39 9.73
N GLU A 2 -0.17 26.23 9.34
CA GLU A 2 0.48 24.91 9.21
C GLU A 2 0.85 24.17 10.51
N THR A 3 -0.11 23.37 10.98
CA THR A 3 0.09 22.28 11.95
C THR A 3 0.79 21.13 11.22
N THR A 4 2.12 21.04 11.31
CA THR A 4 2.88 19.85 10.88
C THR A 4 2.62 18.73 11.89
N MET A 5 1.62 17.90 11.63
CA MET A 5 1.50 16.60 12.29
C MET A 5 2.58 15.67 11.73
N THR A 6 3.72 15.66 12.40
CA THR A 6 4.77 14.64 12.25
C THR A 6 4.20 13.32 12.79
N GLN A 7 3.43 12.59 12.00
CA GLN A 7 3.20 11.17 12.30
C GLN A 7 4.52 10.43 12.02
N SER A 8 5.11 9.90 13.09
CA SER A 8 6.48 9.42 13.17
C SER A 8 6.84 8.38 12.11
N ILE A 9 7.94 8.65 11.41
CA ILE A 9 8.63 7.74 10.47
C ILE A 9 9.18 6.49 11.18
N GLU A 10 9.31 6.54 12.52
CA GLU A 10 9.82 5.43 13.35
C GLU A 10 9.07 4.11 13.19
N SER A 11 7.77 4.15 12.83
CA SER A 11 6.98 2.94 12.60
C SER A 11 7.25 2.24 11.26
N PHE A 12 7.92 2.92 10.31
CA PHE A 12 8.13 2.42 8.94
C PHE A 12 9.63 2.37 8.59
N PRO A 13 10.41 1.45 9.18
CA PRO A 13 11.86 1.40 9.01
C PRO A 13 12.32 1.01 7.59
N ASN A 14 11.43 0.39 6.79
CA ASN A 14 11.74 -0.07 5.43
C ASN A 14 11.10 0.81 4.35
N ALA A 15 10.56 1.97 4.72
CA ALA A 15 9.96 2.90 3.78
C ALA A 15 10.99 3.48 2.80
N PRO A 16 10.62 3.72 1.53
CA PRO A 16 11.51 4.35 0.58
C PRO A 16 11.83 5.80 0.98
N ALA A 17 13.00 6.28 0.55
CA ALA A 17 13.47 7.63 0.87
C ALA A 17 12.49 8.69 0.33
N GLY A 18 11.97 9.54 1.21
CA GLY A 18 11.00 10.58 0.86
C GLY A 18 9.53 10.16 1.01
N TRP A 19 9.25 8.92 1.39
CA TRP A 19 7.91 8.49 1.77
C TRP A 19 7.56 8.95 3.18
N THR A 20 6.31 9.37 3.36
CA THR A 20 5.77 9.71 4.67
C THR A 20 4.35 9.15 4.83
N PRO A 21 3.92 8.83 6.06
CA PRO A 21 2.54 8.38 6.31
C PRO A 21 1.50 9.42 5.86
N ASP A 22 1.83 10.72 5.89
CA ASP A 22 0.94 11.78 5.38
C ASP A 22 0.67 11.65 3.87
N GLN A 23 1.69 11.25 3.09
CA GLN A 23 1.50 10.96 1.66
C GLN A 23 0.57 9.77 1.45
N ALA A 24 0.74 8.69 2.24
CA ALA A 24 -0.16 7.55 2.17
C ALA A 24 -1.60 7.95 2.47
N VAL A 25 -1.81 8.80 3.48
CA VAL A 25 -3.12 9.35 3.84
C VAL A 25 -3.71 10.22 2.74
N LYS A 26 -2.91 11.07 2.10
CA LYS A 26 -3.34 11.86 0.95
C LYS A 26 -3.78 10.98 -0.22
N ILE A 27 -2.97 9.99 -0.60
CA ILE A 27 -3.27 9.05 -1.67
C ILE A 27 -4.54 8.25 -1.36
N ALA A 28 -4.68 7.74 -0.14
CA ALA A 28 -5.88 7.01 0.26
C ALA A 28 -7.12 7.89 0.17
N LYS A 29 -7.05 9.16 0.59
CA LYS A 29 -8.15 10.12 0.45
C LYS A 29 -8.50 10.41 -1.01
N GLU A 30 -7.51 10.56 -1.90
CA GLU A 30 -7.72 10.74 -3.34
C GLU A 30 -8.45 9.53 -3.96
N GLU A 31 -8.14 8.33 -3.49
CA GLU A 31 -8.74 7.07 -3.92
C GLU A 31 -10.08 6.76 -3.20
N ASN A 32 -10.52 7.64 -2.30
CA ASN A 32 -11.68 7.42 -1.42
C ASN A 32 -11.58 6.13 -0.56
N ILE A 33 -10.36 5.78 -0.17
CA ILE A 33 -10.03 4.62 0.66
C ILE A 33 -9.79 5.10 2.10
N GLU A 34 -10.42 4.44 3.07
CA GLU A 34 -10.17 4.68 4.49
C GLU A 34 -8.97 3.85 4.96
N LEU A 35 -7.88 4.51 5.37
CA LEU A 35 -6.72 3.85 5.96
C LEU A 35 -7.04 3.29 7.35
N THR A 36 -7.44 2.03 7.38
CA THR A 36 -7.56 1.23 8.61
C THR A 36 -6.24 0.53 8.95
N ASP A 37 -6.17 -0.13 10.11
CA ASP A 37 -5.01 -0.93 10.53
C ASP A 37 -4.59 -1.97 9.48
N ASP A 38 -5.54 -2.55 8.75
CA ASP A 38 -5.29 -3.48 7.65
C ASP A 38 -4.48 -2.86 6.51
N HIS A 39 -4.83 -1.63 6.14
CA HIS A 39 -4.13 -0.90 5.09
C HIS A 39 -2.71 -0.54 5.52
N TRP A 40 -2.55 -0.11 6.77
CA TRP A 40 -1.23 0.18 7.33
C TRP A 40 -0.34 -1.07 7.40
N GLN A 41 -0.88 -2.20 7.85
CA GLN A 41 -0.15 -3.48 7.84
C GLN A 41 0.26 -3.88 6.43
N LEU A 42 -0.60 -3.64 5.44
CA LEU A 42 -0.30 -3.94 4.04
C LEU A 42 0.83 -3.06 3.51
N ILE A 43 0.83 -1.76 3.82
CA ILE A 43 1.92 -0.83 3.46
C ILE A 43 3.25 -1.27 4.06
N ILE A 44 3.27 -1.58 5.37
CA ILE A 44 4.48 -2.03 6.07
C ILE A 44 4.99 -3.34 5.44
N ALA A 45 4.09 -4.29 5.20
CA ALA A 45 4.45 -5.57 4.58
C ALA A 45 5.04 -5.38 3.18
N LEU A 46 4.51 -4.45 2.38
CA LEU A 46 5.06 -4.13 1.06
C LEU A 46 6.45 -3.51 1.17
N GLN A 47 6.65 -2.54 2.06
CA GLN A 47 7.95 -1.90 2.27
C GLN A 47 9.02 -2.90 2.71
N GLU A 48 8.68 -3.78 3.66
CA GLU A 48 9.54 -4.90 4.07
C GLU A 48 9.84 -5.86 2.93
N TYR A 49 8.85 -6.18 2.11
CA TYR A 49 8.99 -7.12 1.01
C TYR A 49 9.89 -6.57 -0.10
N TYR A 50 9.68 -5.31 -0.49
CA TYR A 50 10.48 -4.64 -1.52
C TYR A 50 11.92 -4.41 -1.06
N THR A 51 12.16 -4.21 0.24
CA THR A 51 13.52 -4.20 0.81
C THR A 51 14.24 -5.55 0.66
N LYS A 52 13.50 -6.66 0.68
CA LYS A 52 14.07 -8.02 0.58
C LYS A 52 14.17 -8.55 -0.85
N VAL A 53 13.43 -7.95 -1.78
CA VAL A 53 13.27 -8.45 -3.15
C VAL A 53 13.56 -7.35 -4.15
N GLU A 54 14.63 -7.50 -4.92
CA GLU A 54 15.03 -6.52 -5.95
C GLU A 54 14.03 -6.41 -7.11
N VAL A 55 13.40 -7.53 -7.51
CA VAL A 55 12.45 -7.57 -8.64
C VAL A 55 11.10 -8.13 -8.18
N PRO A 56 10.24 -7.31 -7.57
CA PRO A 56 8.95 -7.74 -7.06
C PRO A 56 8.00 -8.05 -8.23
N LYS A 57 7.59 -9.31 -8.33
CA LYS A 57 6.57 -9.73 -9.31
C LYS A 57 5.19 -9.63 -8.69
N LEU A 58 4.20 -9.22 -9.49
CA LEU A 58 2.78 -9.14 -9.09
C LEU A 58 2.30 -10.37 -8.32
N ARG A 59 2.61 -11.57 -8.83
CA ARG A 59 2.23 -12.83 -8.20
C ARG A 59 2.89 -13.03 -6.83
N GLN A 60 4.16 -12.70 -6.69
CA GLN A 60 4.85 -12.89 -5.41
C GLN A 60 4.38 -11.89 -4.35
N VAL A 61 4.13 -10.63 -4.76
CA VAL A 61 3.53 -9.63 -3.87
C VAL A 61 2.14 -10.09 -3.43
N LYS A 62 1.33 -10.58 -4.36
CA LYS A 62 0.02 -11.17 -4.06
C LYS A 62 0.13 -12.32 -3.06
N ASP A 63 1.02 -13.26 -3.31
CA ASP A 63 1.20 -14.46 -2.46
C ASP A 63 1.70 -14.06 -1.07
N ALA A 64 2.65 -13.13 -0.96
CA ALA A 64 3.15 -12.60 0.31
C ALA A 64 2.03 -11.91 1.12
N LEU A 65 1.20 -11.09 0.47
CA LEU A 65 0.03 -10.49 1.11
C LEU A 65 -1.01 -11.56 1.50
N ASN A 66 -1.19 -12.60 0.69
CA ASN A 66 -2.11 -13.68 1.01
C ASN A 66 -1.68 -14.42 2.29
N GLU A 67 -0.39 -14.69 2.43
CA GLU A 67 0.17 -15.29 3.65
C GLU A 67 0.10 -14.33 4.83
N LYS A 68 0.40 -13.05 4.64
CA LYS A 68 0.32 -12.07 5.74
C LYS A 68 -1.09 -11.87 6.27
N PHE A 69 -2.07 -11.81 5.38
CA PHE A 69 -3.47 -11.61 5.73
C PHE A 69 -4.25 -12.92 5.83
N HIS A 70 -3.59 -14.08 5.79
CA HIS A 70 -4.28 -15.38 5.80
C HIS A 70 -5.25 -15.50 6.99
N SER A 71 -4.86 -14.97 8.15
CA SER A 71 -5.68 -14.96 9.37
C SER A 71 -6.96 -14.14 9.24
N LYS A 72 -7.01 -13.18 8.32
CA LYS A 72 -8.17 -12.33 8.03
C LYS A 72 -8.96 -12.76 6.78
N GLY A 73 -8.52 -13.82 6.09
CA GLY A 73 -9.14 -14.29 4.83
C GLY A 73 -8.24 -14.10 3.59
N GLY A 74 -6.99 -13.70 3.80
CA GLY A 74 -5.95 -13.60 2.77
C GLY A 74 -6.25 -12.53 1.72
N VAL A 75 -5.83 -12.80 0.49
CA VAL A 75 -6.04 -11.88 -0.64
C VAL A 75 -7.52 -11.68 -0.96
N LYS A 76 -8.39 -12.65 -0.67
CA LYS A 76 -9.84 -12.47 -0.87
C LYS A 76 -10.39 -11.35 0.00
N TYR A 77 -9.97 -11.29 1.26
CA TYR A 77 -10.35 -10.20 2.17
C TYR A 77 -9.79 -8.86 1.70
N LEU A 78 -8.52 -8.83 1.29
CA LEU A 78 -7.90 -7.63 0.76
C LEU A 78 -8.60 -7.08 -0.49
N HIS A 79 -9.14 -7.95 -1.35
CA HIS A 79 -9.97 -7.52 -2.48
C HIS A 79 -11.33 -6.93 -2.05
N GLN A 80 -11.87 -7.31 -0.90
CA GLN A 80 -13.09 -6.69 -0.35
C GLN A 80 -12.80 -5.34 0.27
N VAL A 81 -11.67 -5.21 0.97
CA VAL A 81 -11.26 -3.96 1.63
C VAL A 81 -10.76 -2.94 0.61
N ILE A 82 -10.03 -3.38 -0.41
CA ILE A 82 -9.46 -2.54 -1.46
C ILE A 82 -10.01 -2.99 -2.82
N PRO A 83 -11.19 -2.48 -3.24
CA PRO A 83 -11.82 -2.88 -4.49
C PRO A 83 -10.99 -2.46 -5.72
N GLY A 84 -10.15 -1.43 -5.60
CA GLY A 84 -9.24 -0.95 -6.65
C GLY A 84 -7.99 -1.81 -6.85
N GLY A 85 -7.84 -2.90 -6.10
CA GLY A 85 -6.69 -3.79 -6.17
C GLY A 85 -5.74 -3.55 -5.00
N PRO A 86 -5.59 -4.53 -4.08
CA PRO A 86 -4.81 -4.34 -2.86
C PRO A 86 -3.32 -4.10 -3.12
N ILE A 87 -2.81 -4.58 -4.24
CA ILE A 87 -1.41 -4.42 -4.62
C ILE A 87 -1.17 -3.05 -5.22
N ALA A 88 -2.04 -2.59 -6.12
CA ALA A 88 -1.87 -1.31 -6.80
C ALA A 88 -2.00 -0.14 -5.83
N ALA A 89 -3.12 -0.09 -5.10
CA ALA A 89 -3.35 0.93 -4.08
C ALA A 89 -2.33 0.80 -2.95
N GLY A 90 -2.00 -0.43 -2.53
CA GLY A 90 -0.98 -0.70 -1.53
C GLY A 90 0.39 -0.15 -1.88
N CYS A 91 0.91 -0.48 -3.06
CA CYS A 91 2.21 0.01 -3.54
C CYS A 91 2.20 1.53 -3.70
N LYS A 92 1.11 2.10 -4.23
CA LYS A 92 0.93 3.55 -4.36
C LYS A 92 0.99 4.24 -3.00
N MET A 93 0.21 3.76 -2.03
CA MET A 93 0.22 4.27 -0.65
C MET A 93 1.55 4.06 0.04
N ALA A 94 2.29 2.99 -0.27
CA ALA A 94 3.61 2.69 0.29
C ALA A 94 4.76 3.48 -0.35
N GLY A 95 4.49 4.25 -1.41
CA GLY A 95 5.50 4.99 -2.17
C GLY A 95 6.42 4.09 -3.00
N LEU A 96 5.96 2.90 -3.36
CA LEU A 96 6.73 1.89 -4.09
C LEU A 96 6.29 1.82 -5.56
N GLU A 97 7.21 1.38 -6.43
CA GLU A 97 6.87 1.13 -7.83
C GLU A 97 5.83 0.03 -7.96
N ILE A 98 4.74 0.34 -8.66
CA ILE A 98 3.65 -0.61 -8.89
C ILE A 98 4.08 -1.59 -9.98
N PRO A 99 4.03 -2.92 -9.74
CA PRO A 99 4.49 -3.90 -10.72
C PRO A 99 3.61 -3.87 -11.97
N ALA A 100 4.23 -4.05 -13.14
CA ALA A 100 3.54 -4.11 -14.42
C ALA A 100 2.42 -5.18 -14.38
N GLY A 101 1.17 -4.75 -14.59
CA GLY A 101 -0.03 -5.59 -14.51
C GLY A 101 -0.91 -5.41 -13.27
N ALA A 102 -0.45 -4.68 -12.23
CA ALA A 102 -1.32 -4.24 -11.14
C ALA A 102 -2.05 -2.92 -11.46
N VAL A 103 -1.49 -2.08 -12.34
CA VAL A 103 -2.08 -0.80 -12.70
C VAL A 103 -3.25 -1.03 -13.66
N ASP A 104 -4.45 -1.12 -13.11
CA ASP A 104 -5.64 -0.88 -13.93
C ASP A 104 -5.68 0.62 -14.24
N LYS A 105 -5.58 0.98 -15.51
CA LYS A 105 -5.48 2.36 -16.00
C LYS A 105 -6.75 3.20 -15.73
N SER A 106 -7.71 2.65 -14.98
CA SER A 106 -9.00 3.25 -14.65
C SER A 106 -9.00 4.16 -13.43
N PHE A 107 -7.98 4.12 -12.55
CA PHE A 107 -7.90 5.04 -11.39
C PHE A 107 -7.32 6.41 -11.75
N GLY A 108 -7.88 7.03 -12.79
CA GLY A 108 -7.40 8.28 -13.35
C GLY A 108 -8.44 9.00 -14.19
N SER A 109 -9.55 9.42 -13.58
CA SER A 109 -10.21 10.71 -13.85
C SER A 109 -11.47 10.82 -13.01
N VAL A 110 -11.35 11.43 -11.83
CA VAL A 110 -12.47 12.21 -11.30
C VAL A 110 -12.00 13.66 -11.37
N ALA A 111 -12.32 14.28 -12.51
CA ALA A 111 -12.32 15.73 -12.67
C ALA A 111 -13.65 16.28 -12.14
#